data_AF-A0A2I0J0Q7-F1
#
_entry.id   AF-A0A2I0J0Q7-F1
#
_cell.length_a   1.000
_cell.length_b   1.000
_cell.length_c   1.000
_cell.angle_alpha   90.00
_cell.angle_beta   90.00
_cell.angle_gamma   90.00
#
_symmetry.space_group_name_H-M   'P 1'
#
loop_
_entity.id
_entity.type
_entity.pdbx_description
1 polymer ?
#
loop_
_entity_poly.entity_id
_entity_poly.type
_entity_poly.pdbx_seq_one_letter_code
_entity_poly.pdbx_strand_id
1 'polypeptide(L)'
;MDLADPSSETAREFKGLVSDLMAAVGEPNMSDFFPFLRRMDIQGIRRRLTGYTAGMSKMLDRFIDGRVMARKESNYRPVNDVLDVLLDICEENNDELDRTNMQHLLMDLFAAGTDTTSITLEWAMAELIHNPAILSR
;
A
#
# COMPACT_ATOMS: atom_id res chain seq x y z
N MET A 1 -0.56 15.62 3.55
CA MET A 1 0.59 14.75 3.88
C MET A 1 1.16 14.24 2.57
N ASP A 2 2.48 14.25 2.42
CA ASP A 2 3.17 13.83 1.20
C ASP A 2 3.91 12.51 1.46
N LEU A 3 3.58 11.48 0.67
CA LEU A 3 4.24 10.17 0.67
C LEU A 3 5.44 10.11 -0.27
N ALA A 4 5.58 11.09 -1.17
CA ALA A 4 6.68 11.20 -2.11
C ALA A 4 7.88 11.98 -1.52
N ASP A 5 7.68 12.70 -0.41
CA ASP A 5 8.75 13.41 0.28
C ASP A 5 9.64 12.42 1.08
N PRO A 6 10.91 12.20 0.70
CA PRO A 6 11.80 11.26 1.39
C PRO A 6 12.18 11.72 2.81
N SER A 7 11.97 13.00 3.13
CA SER A 7 12.20 13.55 4.48
C SER A 7 11.00 13.41 5.41
N SER A 8 9.83 13.05 4.87
CA SER A 8 8.59 12.84 5.63
C SER A 8 8.69 11.58 6.49
N GLU A 9 8.43 11.74 7.79
CA GLU A 9 8.33 10.61 8.73
C GLU A 9 7.23 9.63 8.30
N THR A 10 6.12 10.16 7.79
CA THR A 10 5.01 9.35 7.25
C THR A 10 5.43 8.54 6.03
N ALA A 11 6.20 9.11 5.10
CA ALA A 11 6.72 8.37 3.95
C ALA A 11 7.67 7.24 4.37
N ARG A 12 8.50 7.47 5.39
CA ARG A 12 9.39 6.44 5.95
C ARG A 12 8.61 5.33 6.66
N GLU A 13 7.59 5.68 7.45
CA GLU A 13 6.68 4.72 8.08
C GLU A 13 5.99 3.85 7.03
N PHE A 14 5.43 4.47 5.99
CA PHE A 14 4.81 3.77 4.86
C PHE A 14 5.77 2.80 4.18
N LYS A 15 6.96 3.28 3.79
CA LYS A 15 7.96 2.45 3.11
C LYS A 15 8.36 1.24 3.96
N GLY A 16 8.56 1.44 5.28
CA GLY A 16 8.86 0.36 6.20
C GLY A 16 7.76 -0.69 6.23
N LEU A 17 6.50 -0.27 6.39
CA LEU A 17 5.35 -1.17 6.42
C LEU A 17 5.17 -1.95 5.11
N VAL A 18 5.29 -1.29 3.94
CA VAL A 18 5.19 -1.97 2.64
C VAL A 18 6.33 -2.97 2.45
N SER A 19 7.56 -2.58 2.76
CA SER A 19 8.73 -3.45 2.61
C SER A 19 8.64 -4.69 3.50
N ASP A 20 8.24 -4.52 4.78
CA ASP A 20 8.10 -5.62 5.71
C ASP A 20 6.94 -6.55 5.33
N LEU A 21 5.83 -5.98 4.84
CA LEU A 21 4.69 -6.74 4.32
C LEU A 21 5.10 -7.59 3.12
N MET A 22 5.73 -6.99 2.10
CA MET A 22 6.12 -7.69 0.87
C MET A 22 7.19 -8.76 1.14
N ALA A 23 8.14 -8.49 2.05
CA ALA A 23 9.09 -9.50 2.50
C ALA A 23 8.39 -10.69 3.16
N ALA A 24 7.44 -10.44 4.07
CA ALA A 24 6.70 -11.51 4.74
C ALA A 24 5.77 -12.30 3.80
N VAL A 25 5.18 -11.65 2.79
CA VAL A 25 4.37 -12.31 1.75
C VAL A 25 5.24 -13.17 0.83
N GLY A 26 6.47 -12.72 0.52
CA GLY A 26 7.42 -13.45 -0.32
C GLY A 26 8.11 -14.63 0.37
N GLU A 27 8.01 -14.76 1.70
CA GLU A 27 8.62 -15.85 2.45
C GLU A 27 7.90 -17.20 2.18
N PRO A 28 8.62 -18.28 1.85
CA PRO A 28 8.00 -19.59 1.72
C PRO A 28 7.35 -20.04 3.03
N ASN A 29 6.05 -20.32 2.99
CA ASN A 29 5.28 -20.72 4.16
C ASN A 29 4.83 -22.18 4.05
N MET A 30 5.35 -23.04 4.92
CA MET A 30 5.02 -24.46 5.01
C MET A 30 3.52 -24.71 5.21
N SER A 31 2.82 -23.77 5.83
CA SER A 31 1.37 -23.85 6.02
C SER A 31 0.58 -23.80 4.72
N ASP A 32 1.16 -23.23 3.66
CA ASP A 32 0.53 -23.12 2.34
C ASP A 32 0.71 -24.40 1.51
N PHE A 33 1.76 -25.18 1.80
CA PHE A 33 2.04 -26.47 1.15
C PHE A 33 1.43 -27.66 1.89
N PHE A 34 1.29 -27.57 3.23
CA PHE A 34 0.82 -28.66 4.08
C PHE A 34 -0.44 -28.25 4.85
N PRO A 35 -1.65 -28.63 4.39
CA PRO A 35 -2.91 -28.16 4.96
C PRO A 35 -3.08 -28.42 6.47
N PHE A 36 -2.46 -29.49 6.99
CA PHE A 36 -2.51 -29.81 8.43
C PHE A 36 -1.69 -28.85 9.31
N LEU A 37 -0.76 -28.08 8.73
CA LEU A 37 0.02 -27.06 9.44
C LEU A 37 -0.68 -25.70 9.51
N ARG A 38 -1.75 -25.49 8.73
CA ARG A 38 -2.41 -24.18 8.52
C ARG A 38 -2.86 -23.46 9.80
N ARG A 39 -3.22 -24.20 10.85
CA ARG A 39 -3.67 -23.61 12.12
C ARG A 39 -2.54 -23.31 13.10
N MET A 40 -1.34 -23.87 12.89
CA MET A 40 -0.25 -23.79 13.85
C MET A 40 0.64 -22.56 13.67
N ASP A 41 0.64 -21.94 12.47
CA ASP A 41 1.49 -20.77 12.16
C ASP A 41 2.95 -20.97 12.61
N ILE A 42 3.54 -22.12 12.25
CA ILE A 42 4.85 -22.57 12.77
C ILE A 42 5.96 -21.54 12.51
N GLN A 43 5.90 -20.86 11.37
CA GLN A 43 6.87 -19.84 10.99
C GLN A 43 6.49 -18.43 11.47
N GLY A 44 5.32 -18.27 12.10
CA GLY A 44 4.83 -16.96 12.57
C GLY A 44 4.50 -15.96 11.46
N ILE A 45 4.48 -16.40 10.19
CA ILE A 45 4.25 -15.55 9.02
C ILE A 45 2.87 -14.91 9.10
N ARG A 46 1.83 -15.68 9.47
CA ARG A 46 0.47 -15.15 9.59
C ARG A 46 0.38 -14.08 10.68
N ARG A 47 1.03 -14.30 11.82
CA ARG A 47 1.10 -13.32 12.92
C ARG A 47 1.80 -12.03 12.47
N ARG A 48 2.92 -12.14 11.74
CA ARG A 48 3.65 -10.97 11.20
C ARG A 48 2.81 -10.19 10.18
N LEU A 49 2.22 -10.88 9.21
CA LEU A 49 1.34 -10.28 8.20
C LEU A 49 0.17 -9.54 8.84
N THR A 50 -0.45 -10.12 9.88
CA THR A 50 -1.51 -9.45 10.66
C THR A 50 -1.01 -8.14 11.28
N GLY A 51 0.20 -8.14 11.83
CA GLY A 51 0.81 -6.95 12.42
C GLY A 51 1.09 -5.84 11.40
N TYR A 52 1.71 -6.18 10.26
CA TYR A 52 2.00 -5.22 9.20
C TYR A 52 0.73 -4.66 8.56
N THR A 53 -0.26 -5.53 8.31
CA THR A 53 -1.59 -5.13 7.81
C THR A 53 -2.27 -4.17 8.78
N ALA A 54 -2.26 -4.44 10.08
CA ALA A 54 -2.85 -3.53 11.08
C ALA A 54 -2.14 -2.16 11.12
N GLY A 55 -0.82 -2.13 10.97
CA GLY A 55 -0.05 -0.89 10.85
C GLY A 55 -0.46 -0.08 9.61
N MET A 56 -0.59 -0.76 8.47
CA MET A 56 -1.02 -0.14 7.21
C MET A 56 -2.45 0.38 7.30
N SER A 57 -3.40 -0.41 7.82
CA SER A 57 -4.79 0.03 8.04
C SER A 57 -4.86 1.28 8.90
N LYS A 58 -4.13 1.32 10.02
CA LYS A 58 -4.09 2.52 10.89
C LYS A 58 -3.55 3.75 10.17
N MET A 59 -2.58 3.57 9.27
CA MET A 59 -2.04 4.64 8.47
C MET A 59 -3.05 5.14 7.43
N LEU A 60 -3.72 4.23 6.72
CA LEU A 60 -4.79 4.55 5.76
C LEU A 60 -5.98 5.21 6.43
N ASP A 61 -6.38 4.77 7.64
CA ASP A 61 -7.42 5.42 8.44
C ASP A 61 -7.08 6.89 8.69
N ARG A 62 -5.83 7.21 9.08
CA ARG A 62 -5.39 8.61 9.25
C ARG A 62 -5.54 9.42 7.97
N PHE A 63 -5.27 8.84 6.81
CA PHE A 63 -5.43 9.52 5.51
C PHE A 63 -6.89 9.75 5.16
N ILE A 64 -7.72 8.71 5.26
CA ILE A 64 -9.15 8.77 4.98
C ILE A 64 -9.81 9.79 5.92
N ASP A 65 -9.59 9.67 7.23
CA ASP A 65 -10.19 10.56 8.22
C ASP A 65 -9.72 12.02 8.03
N GLY A 66 -8.43 12.22 7.73
CA GLY A 66 -7.90 13.54 7.42
C GLY A 66 -8.59 14.18 6.20
N ARG A 67 -8.83 13.40 5.14
CA ARG A 67 -9.53 13.88 3.94
C ARG A 67 -11.02 14.14 4.19
N VAL A 68 -11.69 13.25 4.93
CA VAL A 68 -13.10 13.41 5.32
C VAL A 68 -13.29 14.67 6.17
N MET A 69 -12.37 14.96 7.09
CA MET A 69 -12.44 16.19 7.89
C MET A 69 -12.20 17.44 7.05
N ALA A 70 -11.21 17.41 6.15
CA ALA A 70 -10.94 18.52 5.25
C ALA A 70 -12.15 18.82 4.34
N ARG A 71 -12.85 17.80 3.85
CA ARG A 71 -14.07 17.93 3.02
C ARG A 71 -15.23 18.66 3.72
N LYS A 72 -15.26 18.66 5.05
CA LYS A 72 -16.28 19.38 5.84
C LYS A 72 -16.00 20.89 5.95
N GLU A 73 -14.81 21.34 5.57
CA GLU A 73 -14.46 22.76 5.58
C GLU A 73 -15.14 23.50 4.41
N SER A 74 -15.67 24.69 4.66
CA SER A 74 -16.47 25.44 3.67
C SER A 74 -15.68 25.91 2.44
N ASN A 75 -14.36 25.91 2.52
CA ASN A 75 -13.42 26.29 1.46
C ASN A 75 -12.67 25.08 0.86
N TYR A 76 -13.13 23.86 1.14
CA TYR A 76 -12.50 22.66 0.62
C TYR A 76 -12.45 22.69 -0.91
N ARG A 77 -11.28 22.35 -1.46
CA ARG A 77 -11.07 22.14 -2.89
C ARG A 77 -10.67 20.69 -3.09
N PRO A 78 -11.40 19.93 -3.94
CA PRO A 78 -11.01 18.58 -4.30
C PRO A 78 -9.57 18.52 -4.81
N VAL A 79 -8.82 17.55 -4.31
CA VAL A 79 -7.49 17.20 -4.82
C VAL A 79 -7.62 16.44 -6.14
N ASN A 80 -8.78 15.80 -6.36
CA ASN A 80 -9.09 14.96 -7.53
C ASN A 80 -8.12 13.78 -7.67
N ASP A 81 -7.72 13.20 -6.54
CA ASP A 81 -6.95 11.96 -6.48
C ASP A 81 -7.87 10.74 -6.30
N VAL A 82 -7.27 9.54 -6.29
CA VAL A 82 -7.99 8.27 -6.11
C VAL A 82 -8.83 8.27 -4.83
N LEU A 83 -8.31 8.85 -3.73
CA LEU A 83 -9.05 8.89 -2.47
C LEU A 83 -10.28 9.78 -2.59
N ASP A 84 -10.21 10.90 -3.32
CA ASP A 84 -11.37 11.73 -3.56
C ASP A 84 -12.45 10.99 -4.35
N VAL A 85 -12.07 10.28 -5.41
CA VAL A 85 -13.00 9.50 -6.23
C VAL A 85 -13.66 8.39 -5.41
N LEU A 86 -12.90 7.67 -4.58
CA LEU A 86 -13.45 6.61 -3.73
C LEU A 86 -14.41 7.16 -2.67
N LEU A 87 -14.12 8.33 -2.09
CA LEU A 87 -15.00 8.99 -1.14
C LEU A 87 -16.31 9.42 -1.80
N ASP A 88 -16.26 9.94 -3.03
CA ASP A 88 -17.47 10.32 -3.78
C ASP A 88 -18.36 9.09 -4.03
N ILE A 89 -17.78 7.96 -4.43
CA ILE A 89 -18.52 6.69 -4.62
C ILE A 89 -19.17 6.21 -3.31
N CYS A 90 -18.43 6.27 -2.19
CA CYS A 90 -18.97 5.89 -0.88
C CYS A 90 -20.12 6.79 -0.41
N GLU A 91 -20.08 8.08 -0.72
CA GLU A 91 -21.13 9.05 -0.36
C GLU A 91 -22.37 8.90 -1.25
N GLU A 92 -22.20 8.59 -2.53
CA GLU A 92 -23.30 8.41 -3.49
C GLU A 92 -24.01 7.06 -3.35
N ASN A 93 -23.28 5.96 -3.14
CA ASN A 93 -23.83 4.60 -3.05
C ASN A 93 -23.06 3.74 -2.04
N ASN A 94 -23.45 3.82 -0.76
CA ASN A 94 -22.84 3.05 0.32
C ASN A 94 -22.99 1.51 0.18
N ASP A 95 -23.88 1.04 -0.72
CA ASP A 95 -24.04 -0.39 -1.02
C ASP A 95 -22.99 -0.91 -2.04
N GLU A 96 -22.37 -0.02 -2.83
CA GLU A 96 -21.38 -0.38 -3.86
C GLU A 96 -19.96 -0.41 -3.29
N LEU A 97 -19.63 0.55 -2.42
CA LEU A 97 -18.36 0.62 -1.73
C LEU A 97 -18.58 1.10 -0.30
N ASP A 98 -18.18 0.30 0.68
CA ASP A 98 -18.12 0.72 2.07
C ASP A 98 -16.72 1.20 2.44
N ARG A 99 -16.60 1.85 3.62
CA ARG A 99 -15.31 2.36 4.13
C ARG A 99 -14.25 1.27 4.26
N THR A 100 -14.64 0.05 4.58
CA THR A 100 -13.72 -1.08 4.78
C THR A 100 -13.12 -1.52 3.45
N ASN A 101 -13.97 -1.69 2.44
CA ASN A 101 -13.56 -2.04 1.09
C ASN A 101 -12.73 -0.93 0.46
N MET A 102 -13.07 0.35 0.67
CA MET A 102 -12.22 1.47 0.26
C MET A 102 -10.82 1.36 0.86
N GLN A 103 -10.71 1.11 2.16
CA GLN A 103 -9.43 0.97 2.83
C GLN A 103 -8.61 -0.19 2.24
N HIS A 104 -9.25 -1.35 2.02
CA HIS A 104 -8.58 -2.50 1.41
C HIS A 104 -8.12 -2.22 -0.02
N LEU A 105 -8.94 -1.54 -0.84
CA LEU A 105 -8.55 -1.14 -2.21
C LEU A 105 -7.33 -0.22 -2.21
N LEU A 106 -7.28 0.75 -1.28
CA LEU A 106 -6.11 1.62 -1.14
C LEU A 106 -4.89 0.82 -0.70
N MET A 107 -5.04 -0.13 0.23
CA MET A 107 -3.95 -1.01 0.65
C MET A 107 -3.40 -1.82 -0.53
N ASP A 108 -4.26 -2.43 -1.33
CA ASP A 108 -3.87 -3.21 -2.50
C ASP A 108 -3.15 -2.33 -3.53
N LEU A 109 -3.69 -1.14 -3.83
CA LEU A 109 -3.10 -0.20 -4.76
C LEU A 109 -1.69 0.21 -4.34
N PHE A 110 -1.51 0.55 -3.06
CA PHE A 110 -0.23 0.99 -2.53
C PHE A 110 0.79 -0.14 -2.43
N ALA A 111 0.39 -1.32 -1.94
CA ALA A 111 1.28 -2.47 -1.81
C ALA A 111 1.73 -2.97 -3.19
N ALA A 112 0.79 -3.18 -4.12
CA ALA A 112 1.10 -3.66 -5.46
C ALA A 112 1.85 -2.60 -6.29
N GLY A 113 1.46 -1.33 -6.16
CA GLY A 113 2.01 -0.24 -6.96
C GLY A 113 3.42 0.18 -6.57
N THR A 114 3.79 0.08 -5.28
CA THR A 114 5.09 0.60 -4.80
C THR A 114 6.25 -0.35 -5.12
N ASP A 115 6.14 -1.61 -4.71
CA ASP A 115 7.25 -2.56 -4.78
C ASP A 115 7.55 -2.97 -6.23
N THR A 116 6.50 -3.32 -6.99
CA THR A 116 6.65 -3.80 -8.37
C THR A 116 7.22 -2.74 -9.31
N THR A 117 6.76 -1.49 -9.21
CA THR A 117 7.24 -0.40 -10.07
C THR A 117 8.67 0.00 -9.69
N SER A 118 8.99 0.01 -8.39
CA SER A 118 10.36 0.28 -7.91
C SER A 118 11.35 -0.76 -8.42
N ILE A 119 11.03 -2.05 -8.27
CA ILE A 119 11.86 -3.16 -8.75
C ILE A 119 12.01 -3.07 -10.28
N THR A 120 10.92 -2.80 -11.01
CA THR A 120 10.98 -2.67 -12.48
C THR A 120 11.90 -1.53 -12.91
N LEU A 121 11.81 -0.38 -12.23
CA LEU A 121 12.66 0.78 -12.51
C LEU A 121 14.13 0.48 -12.19
N GLU A 122 14.40 -0.20 -11.07
CA GLU A 122 15.74 -0.62 -10.67
C GLU A 122 16.38 -1.53 -11.72
N TRP A 123 15.65 -2.55 -12.18
CA TRP A 123 16.11 -3.41 -13.27
C TRP A 123 16.29 -2.65 -14.57
N ALA A 124 15.36 -1.77 -14.93
CA ALA A 124 15.49 -0.97 -16.14
C ALA A 124 16.77 -0.12 -16.11
N MET A 125 17.06 0.55 -15.00
CA MET A 125 18.30 1.32 -14.84
C MET A 125 19.54 0.43 -14.85
N ALA A 126 19.50 -0.72 -14.17
CA ALA A 126 20.60 -1.68 -14.19
C ALA A 126 20.90 -2.14 -15.62
N GLU A 127 19.89 -2.54 -16.39
CA GLU A 127 20.05 -2.96 -17.78
C GLU A 127 20.56 -1.84 -18.69
N LEU A 128 20.08 -0.60 -18.50
CA LEU A 128 20.58 0.56 -19.26
C LEU A 128 22.08 0.82 -18.99
N ILE A 129 22.51 0.78 -17.74
CA ILE A 129 23.92 0.98 -17.37
C ILE A 129 24.82 -0.14 -17.95
N HIS A 130 24.33 -1.38 -17.98
CA HIS A 130 25.05 -2.51 -18.59
C HIS A 130 25.06 -2.48 -20.13
N ASN A 131 24.17 -1.70 -20.76
CA ASN A 131 24.07 -1.57 -22.22
C ASN A 131 24.25 -0.10 -22.68
N PRO A 132 25.49 0.44 -22.68
CA PRO A 132 25.76 1.83 -23.06
C PRO A 132 25.24 2.25 -24.43
N ALA A 133 25.16 1.33 -25.39
CA ALA A 133 24.61 1.58 -26.73
C ALA A 133 23.09 1.84 -26.72
N ILE A 134 22.35 1.30 -25.75
CA ILE A 134 20.92 1.57 -25.56
C ILE A 134 20.75 2.84 -24.72
N LEU A 135 21.55 3.02 -23.66
CA LEU A 135 21.51 4.21 -22.81
C LEU A 135 21.83 5.53 -23.55
N SER A 136 22.65 5.47 -24.59
CA SER A 136 23.05 6.64 -25.40
C SER A 136 22.17 6.92 -26.62
N ARG A 137 21.08 6.14 -26.81
CA ARG A 137 20.06 6.41 -27.83
C ARG A 137 19.04 7.41 -27.35
#